data_AF-A0A543EU16-F1
#
_entry.id   AF-A0A543EU16-F1
#
_cell.length_a   1.000
_cell.length_b   1.000
_cell.length_c   1.000
_cell.angle_alpha   90.00
_cell.angle_beta   90.00
_cell.angle_gamma   90.00
#
_symmetry.space_group_name_H-M   'P 1'
#
loop_
_entity.id
_entity.type
_entity.pdbx_description
1 polymer ?
#
loop_
_entity_poly.entity_id
_entity_poly.type
_entity_poly.pdbx_seq_one_letter_code
_entity_poly.pdbx_strand_id
1 'polypeptide(L)'
;MSTISEQPRPDAAALNSAVGTELFVLQSVASSTIAEAGTRSTIYLATLSSGLVAIVFAGGSPALLATLTFTVLPTIFMLGWFTVVRLVDTSVENITVRRRMLRIREHWVGLHPLGPELIALDHPRTGELGVRYSRSSFLFTMASMIAAVNAVLGGALVALILIFGASVHPLAAQISGVVVGVLLLTATLMYERRRIRVAYPD
;
A
#
# COMPACT_ATOMS: atom_id res chain seq x y z
N MET A 1 -18.32 55.29 29.01
CA MET A 1 -18.87 54.63 27.81
C MET A 1 -17.76 54.52 26.77
N SER A 2 -16.92 53.49 26.85
CA SER A 2 -15.92 53.17 25.83
C SER A 2 -16.18 51.73 25.43
N THR A 3 -16.81 51.57 24.27
CA THR A 3 -17.01 50.29 23.61
C THR A 3 -15.64 49.82 23.15
N ILE A 4 -15.03 48.90 23.89
CA ILE A 4 -13.93 48.08 23.37
C ILE A 4 -14.54 47.30 22.23
N SER A 5 -14.34 47.79 21.01
CA SER A 5 -14.59 47.04 19.80
C SER A 5 -13.66 45.82 19.85
N GLU A 6 -14.25 44.67 20.15
CA GLU A 6 -13.62 43.37 19.97
C GLU A 6 -13.37 43.21 18.46
N GLN A 7 -12.25 43.75 17.98
CA GLN A 7 -11.80 43.53 16.61
C GLN A 7 -11.66 42.02 16.44
N PRO A 8 -12.37 41.39 15.47
CA PRO A 8 -12.11 39.99 15.14
C PRO A 8 -10.64 39.91 14.77
N ARG A 9 -9.83 39.21 15.59
CA ARG A 9 -8.38 39.13 15.36
C ARG A 9 -8.17 38.68 13.92
N PRO A 10 -7.64 39.53 13.02
CA PRO A 10 -7.48 39.20 11.59
C PRO A 10 -6.75 37.86 11.39
N ASP A 11 -5.88 37.53 12.33
CA ASP A 11 -5.11 36.30 12.42
C ASP A 11 -5.96 35.03 12.54
N ALA A 12 -7.11 35.08 13.23
CA ALA A 12 -7.97 33.92 13.42
C ALA A 12 -8.73 33.56 12.13
N ALA A 13 -9.24 34.56 11.40
CA ALA A 13 -9.89 34.36 10.12
C ALA A 13 -8.88 33.87 9.05
N ALA A 14 -7.68 34.45 9.02
CA ALA A 14 -6.60 34.02 8.14
C ALA A 14 -6.14 32.58 8.45
N LEU A 15 -5.99 32.23 9.73
CA LEU A 15 -5.65 30.88 10.17
C LEU A 15 -6.73 29.87 9.76
N ASN A 16 -8.01 30.19 9.99
CA ASN A 16 -9.14 29.33 9.63
C ASN A 16 -9.18 29.05 8.11
N SER A 17 -8.92 30.07 7.29
CA SER A 17 -8.82 29.91 5.83
C SER A 17 -7.61 29.06 5.42
N ALA A 18 -6.45 29.28 6.05
CA ALA A 18 -5.24 28.49 5.79
C ALA A 18 -5.41 27.01 6.18
N VAL A 19 -6.01 26.72 7.34
CA VAL A 19 -6.30 25.36 7.81
C VAL A 19 -7.33 24.66 6.91
N GLY A 20 -8.35 25.38 6.45
CA GLY A 20 -9.29 24.85 5.45
C GLY A 20 -8.60 24.49 4.13
N THR A 21 -7.66 25.32 3.69
CA THR A 21 -6.84 25.05 2.49
C THR A 21 -5.93 23.84 2.70
N GLU A 22 -5.26 23.75 3.85
CA GLU A 22 -4.42 22.60 4.22
C GLU A 22 -5.25 21.30 4.23
N LEU A 23 -6.47 21.31 4.76
CA LEU A 23 -7.34 20.13 4.74
C LEU A 23 -7.66 19.67 3.31
N PHE A 24 -7.93 20.62 2.39
CA PHE A 24 -8.17 20.31 0.98
C PHE A 24 -6.92 19.76 0.29
N VAL A 25 -5.74 20.32 0.57
CA VAL A 25 -4.45 19.82 0.07
C VAL A 25 -4.22 18.40 0.58
N LEU A 26 -4.40 18.14 1.87
CA LEU A 26 -4.25 16.81 2.46
C LEU A 26 -5.22 15.79 1.84
N GLN A 27 -6.48 16.17 1.63
CA GLN A 27 -7.46 15.31 0.95
C GLN A 27 -7.05 15.00 -0.51
N SER A 28 -6.50 15.98 -1.21
CA SER A 28 -5.98 15.79 -2.57
C SER A 28 -4.79 14.83 -2.59
N VAL A 29 -3.84 14.99 -1.67
CA VAL A 29 -2.68 14.09 -1.51
C VAL A 29 -3.14 12.66 -1.21
N ALA A 30 -4.08 12.47 -0.28
CA ALA A 30 -4.64 11.15 0.03
C ALA A 30 -5.27 10.49 -1.20
N SER A 31 -6.08 11.25 -1.95
CA SER A 31 -6.75 10.74 -3.16
C SER A 31 -5.74 10.37 -4.26
N SER A 32 -4.73 11.22 -4.47
CA SER A 32 -3.65 10.97 -5.43
C SER A 32 -2.86 9.70 -5.07
N THR A 33 -2.53 9.54 -3.80
CA THR A 33 -1.79 8.40 -3.27
C THR A 33 -2.55 7.08 -3.46
N ILE A 34 -3.87 7.09 -3.21
CA ILE A 34 -4.75 5.93 -3.45
C ILE A 34 -4.84 5.62 -4.95
N ALA A 35 -4.99 6.63 -5.80
CA ALA A 35 -5.06 6.45 -7.26
C ALA A 35 -3.74 5.90 -7.83
N GLU A 36 -2.60 6.38 -7.35
CA GLU A 36 -1.28 5.84 -7.73
C GLU A 36 -1.14 4.37 -7.31
N ALA A 37 -1.51 4.03 -6.07
CA ALA A 37 -1.46 2.67 -5.56
C ALA A 37 -2.34 1.71 -6.41
N GLY A 38 -3.56 2.12 -6.72
CA GLY A 38 -4.47 1.36 -7.59
C GLY A 38 -3.91 1.19 -9.00
N THR A 39 -3.41 2.26 -9.61
CA THR A 39 -2.84 2.22 -10.97
C THR A 39 -1.65 1.29 -11.07
N ARG A 40 -0.71 1.35 -10.12
CA ARG A 40 0.47 0.47 -10.09
C ARG A 40 0.08 -1.00 -9.92
N SER A 41 -0.88 -1.27 -9.05
CA SER A 41 -1.40 -2.62 -8.83
C SER A 41 -2.03 -3.19 -10.12
N THR A 42 -2.87 -2.40 -10.79
CA THR A 42 -3.49 -2.78 -12.07
C THR A 42 -2.45 -3.02 -13.16
N ILE A 43 -1.47 -2.14 -13.31
CA ILE A 43 -0.38 -2.32 -14.30
C ILE A 43 0.36 -3.63 -14.03
N TYR A 44 0.78 -3.87 -12.79
CA TYR A 44 1.48 -5.11 -12.43
C TYR A 44 0.65 -6.35 -12.74
N LEU A 45 -0.61 -6.40 -12.30
CA LEU A 45 -1.49 -7.56 -12.52
C LEU A 45 -1.82 -7.76 -14.00
N ALA A 46 -2.00 -6.69 -14.77
CA ALA A 46 -2.21 -6.76 -16.21
C ALA A 46 -0.97 -7.29 -16.94
N THR A 47 0.23 -6.79 -16.58
CA THR A 47 1.50 -7.29 -17.13
C THR A 47 1.73 -8.75 -16.77
N LEU A 48 1.50 -9.15 -15.51
CA LEU A 48 1.59 -10.55 -15.07
C LEU A 48 0.64 -11.44 -15.87
N SER A 49 -0.62 -11.05 -15.98
CA SER A 49 -1.64 -11.82 -16.71
C SER A 49 -1.28 -11.95 -18.20
N SER A 50 -0.90 -10.85 -18.85
CA SER A 50 -0.49 -10.85 -20.26
C SER A 50 0.78 -11.68 -20.50
N GLY A 51 1.76 -11.60 -19.60
CA GLY A 51 2.98 -12.41 -19.65
C GLY A 51 2.69 -13.90 -19.52
N LEU A 52 1.81 -14.29 -18.59
CA LEU A 52 1.38 -15.69 -18.46
C LEU A 52 0.64 -16.18 -19.71
N VAL A 53 -0.24 -15.36 -20.30
CA VAL A 53 -0.91 -15.69 -21.56
C VAL A 53 0.10 -15.90 -22.69
N ALA A 54 1.11 -15.04 -22.82
CA ALA A 54 2.16 -15.18 -23.82
C ALA A 54 2.96 -16.49 -23.65
N ILE A 55 3.28 -16.88 -22.41
CA ILE A 55 3.96 -18.13 -22.10
C ILE A 55 3.11 -19.35 -22.48
N VAL A 56 1.80 -19.30 -22.23
CA VAL A 56 0.88 -20.39 -22.63
C VAL A 56 0.88 -20.58 -24.15
N PHE A 57 0.81 -19.49 -24.93
CA PHE A 57 0.89 -19.58 -26.39
C PHE A 57 2.22 -20.12 -26.91
N ALA A 58 3.30 -19.97 -26.16
CA ALA A 58 4.60 -20.56 -26.49
C ALA A 58 4.70 -22.07 -26.23
N GLY A 59 3.68 -22.70 -25.61
CA GLY A 59 3.68 -24.12 -25.25
C GLY A 59 3.93 -25.10 -26.40
N GLY A 60 3.67 -24.70 -27.64
CA GLY A 60 3.96 -25.51 -28.83
C GLY A 60 5.45 -25.66 -29.18
N SER A 61 6.33 -24.85 -28.57
CA SER A 61 7.77 -24.89 -28.81
C SER A 61 8.55 -24.86 -27.48
N PRO A 62 9.23 -25.95 -27.09
CA PRO A 62 9.99 -26.00 -25.84
C PRO A 62 11.04 -24.88 -25.73
N ALA A 63 11.71 -24.55 -26.84
CA ALA A 63 12.71 -23.49 -26.87
C ALA A 63 12.10 -22.10 -26.64
N LEU A 64 10.95 -21.81 -27.27
CA LEU A 64 10.25 -20.54 -27.10
C LEU A 64 9.66 -20.43 -25.69
N LEU A 65 9.06 -21.50 -25.17
CA LEU A 65 8.53 -21.56 -23.81
C LEU A 65 9.62 -21.25 -22.78
N ALA A 66 10.78 -21.91 -22.89
CA ALA A 66 11.91 -21.64 -22.00
C ALA A 66 12.38 -20.18 -22.12
N THR A 67 12.53 -19.69 -23.35
CA THR A 67 12.97 -18.31 -23.61
C THR A 67 12.03 -17.28 -23.00
N LEU A 68 10.72 -17.37 -23.25
CA LEU A 68 9.74 -16.44 -22.69
C LEU A 68 9.64 -16.57 -21.16
N THR A 69 9.62 -17.80 -20.64
CA THR A 69 9.54 -18.03 -19.19
C THR A 69 10.70 -17.36 -18.45
N PHE A 70 11.94 -17.56 -18.91
CA PHE A 70 13.14 -17.04 -18.26
C PHE A 70 13.49 -15.59 -18.61
N THR A 71 12.73 -14.94 -19.48
CA THR A 71 12.88 -13.50 -19.77
C THR A 71 11.74 -12.68 -19.17
N VAL A 72 10.51 -13.14 -19.33
CA VAL A 72 9.29 -12.44 -18.91
C VAL A 72 9.08 -12.56 -17.40
N LEU A 73 9.12 -13.77 -16.82
CA LEU A 73 8.80 -13.95 -15.40
C LEU A 73 9.79 -13.21 -14.46
N PRO A 74 11.12 -13.24 -14.67
CA PRO A 74 12.04 -12.46 -13.85
C PRO A 74 11.81 -10.96 -13.95
N THR A 75 11.51 -10.46 -15.16
CA THR A 75 11.22 -9.04 -15.38
C THR A 75 9.96 -8.61 -14.63
N ILE A 76 8.90 -9.42 -14.68
CA ILE A 76 7.65 -9.16 -13.96
C ILE A 76 7.84 -9.28 -12.46
N PHE A 77 8.64 -10.24 -11.99
CA PHE A 77 8.98 -10.37 -10.57
C PHE A 77 9.68 -9.12 -10.02
N MET A 78 10.62 -8.55 -10.80
CA MET A 78 11.28 -7.30 -10.46
C MET A 78 10.30 -6.12 -10.44
N LEU A 79 9.40 -6.05 -11.43
CA LEU A 79 8.32 -5.05 -11.47
C LEU A 79 7.41 -5.16 -10.23
N GLY A 80 7.12 -6.38 -9.78
CA GLY A 80 6.37 -6.65 -8.56
C GLY A 80 7.07 -6.08 -7.32
N TRP A 81 8.40 -6.20 -7.23
CA TRP A 81 9.15 -5.63 -6.11
C TRP A 81 9.09 -4.10 -6.08
N PHE A 82 9.27 -3.45 -7.23
CA PHE A 82 9.09 -1.99 -7.34
C PHE A 82 7.69 -1.53 -6.97
N THR A 83 6.69 -2.32 -7.37
CA THR A 83 5.29 -2.05 -7.05
C THR A 83 5.05 -2.14 -5.54
N VAL A 84 5.52 -3.21 -4.90
CA VAL A 84 5.38 -3.39 -3.45
C VAL A 84 6.06 -2.28 -2.66
N VAL A 85 7.32 -1.92 -3.00
CA VAL A 85 8.03 -0.84 -2.31
C VAL A 85 7.23 0.45 -2.35
N ARG A 86 6.73 0.83 -3.54
CA ARG A 86 5.95 2.05 -3.68
C ARG A 86 4.59 1.96 -2.97
N LEU A 87 3.95 0.79 -2.95
CA LEU A 87 2.70 0.58 -2.20
C LEU A 87 2.89 0.71 -0.68
N VAL A 88 4.04 0.28 -0.16
CA VAL A 88 4.38 0.49 1.26
C VAL A 88 4.60 1.98 1.52
N ASP A 89 5.29 2.70 0.64
CA ASP A 89 5.52 4.14 0.80
C ASP A 89 4.22 4.94 0.74
N THR A 90 3.34 4.66 -0.24
CA THR A 90 2.02 5.30 -0.32
C THR A 90 1.15 4.99 0.89
N SER A 91 1.28 3.80 1.47
CA SER A 91 0.57 3.45 2.71
C SER A 91 1.05 4.30 3.90
N VAL A 92 2.36 4.50 4.04
CA VAL A 92 2.94 5.35 5.11
C VAL A 92 2.54 6.81 4.93
N GLU A 93 2.58 7.31 3.70
CA GLU A 93 2.16 8.66 3.32
C GLU A 93 0.68 8.88 3.65
N ASN A 94 -0.19 7.95 3.27
CA ASN A 94 -1.62 8.04 3.55
C ASN A 94 -1.94 8.06 5.05
N ILE A 95 -1.23 7.26 5.87
CA ILE A 95 -1.36 7.31 7.34
C ILE A 95 -0.94 8.69 7.88
N THR A 96 0.13 9.28 7.33
CA THR A 96 0.65 10.59 7.79
C THR A 96 -0.38 11.67 7.52
N VAL A 97 -0.87 11.70 6.29
CA VAL A 97 -1.89 12.65 5.80
C VAL A 97 -3.16 12.53 6.64
N ARG A 98 -3.62 11.30 6.89
CA ARG A 98 -4.81 11.05 7.71
C ARG A 98 -4.70 11.58 9.13
N ARG A 99 -3.55 11.37 9.79
CA ARG A 99 -3.32 11.92 11.15
C ARG A 99 -3.33 13.46 11.16
N ARG A 100 -2.77 14.10 10.13
CA ARG A 100 -2.82 15.58 10.02
C ARG A 100 -4.26 16.06 9.83
N MET A 101 -5.04 15.38 8.99
CA MET A 101 -6.47 15.67 8.84
C MET A 101 -7.22 15.51 10.17
N LEU A 102 -6.93 14.46 10.96
CA LEU A 102 -7.55 14.28 12.29
C LEU A 102 -7.24 15.43 13.24
N ARG A 103 -5.98 15.89 13.33
CA ARG A 103 -5.62 17.04 14.18
C ARG A 103 -6.35 18.32 13.78
N ILE A 104 -6.50 18.55 12.47
CA ILE A 104 -7.29 19.67 11.96
C ILE A 104 -8.75 19.51 12.39
N ARG A 105 -9.33 18.32 12.26
CA ARG A 105 -10.71 18.05 12.69
C ARG A 105 -10.91 18.24 14.20
N GLU A 106 -9.95 17.81 15.02
CA GLU A 106 -9.95 18.03 16.48
C GLU A 106 -9.93 19.53 16.82
N HIS A 107 -9.14 20.32 16.09
CA HIS A 107 -9.12 21.78 16.25
C HIS A 107 -10.50 22.40 15.98
N TRP A 108 -11.17 22.00 14.90
CA TRP A 108 -12.52 22.49 14.57
C TRP A 108 -13.60 22.07 15.56
N VAL A 109 -13.48 20.87 16.14
CA VAL A 109 -14.42 20.39 17.17
C VAL A 109 -14.41 21.26 18.40
N GLY A 110 -13.23 21.78 18.79
CA GLY A 110 -13.09 22.66 19.95
C GLY A 110 -13.59 24.10 19.73
N LEU A 111 -13.91 24.50 18.50
CA LEU A 111 -14.27 25.88 18.17
C LEU A 111 -15.71 26.26 18.54
N HIS A 112 -16.62 25.29 18.62
CA HIS A 112 -18.04 25.55 18.87
C HIS A 112 -18.64 24.48 19.80
N PRO A 113 -19.59 24.81 20.70
CA PRO A 113 -20.25 23.84 21.57
C PRO A 113 -20.94 22.68 20.85
N LEU A 114 -21.45 22.93 19.63
CA LEU A 114 -22.04 21.90 18.76
C LEU A 114 -21.00 21.12 17.92
N GLY A 115 -19.72 21.50 17.98
CA GLY A 115 -18.64 20.85 17.23
C GLY A 115 -18.57 19.33 17.44
N PRO A 116 -18.68 18.81 18.67
CA PRO A 116 -18.71 17.36 18.93
C PRO A 116 -19.92 16.64 18.32
N GLU A 117 -21.06 17.31 18.16
CA GLU A 117 -22.25 16.73 17.54
C GLU A 117 -22.16 16.74 16.01
N LEU A 118 -21.54 17.77 15.43
CA LEU A 118 -21.45 17.98 13.98
C LEU A 118 -20.26 17.24 13.34
N ILE A 119 -19.15 17.11 14.07
CA ILE A 119 -17.92 16.48 13.58
C ILE A 119 -17.66 15.24 14.43
N ALA A 120 -18.05 14.08 13.91
CA ALA A 120 -17.77 12.81 14.54
C ALA A 120 -16.25 12.54 14.57
N LEU A 121 -15.62 12.74 15.72
CA LEU A 121 -14.27 12.27 15.97
C LEU A 121 -14.31 10.76 16.25
N ASP A 122 -13.35 10.06 15.65
CA ASP A 122 -13.28 8.62 15.76
C ASP A 122 -12.94 8.20 17.20
N HIS A 123 -13.77 7.33 17.78
CA HIS A 123 -13.55 6.84 19.12
C HIS A 123 -12.52 5.70 19.12
N PRO A 124 -11.59 5.64 20.08
CA PRO A 124 -10.60 4.54 20.18
C PRO A 124 -11.25 3.15 20.25
N ARG A 125 -12.47 3.08 20.78
CA ARG A 125 -13.26 1.85 20.95
C ARG A 125 -13.93 1.38 19.65
N THR A 126 -14.38 2.31 18.80
CA THR A 126 -15.09 2.00 17.55
C THR A 126 -14.15 1.95 16.35
N GLY A 127 -12.95 2.53 16.46
CA GLY A 127 -12.02 2.68 15.34
C GLY A 127 -12.45 3.80 14.39
N GLU A 128 -11.60 4.07 13.39
CA GLU A 128 -11.87 5.15 12.44
C GLU A 128 -13.02 4.78 11.50
N LEU A 129 -14.10 5.57 11.49
CA LEU A 129 -15.32 5.31 10.72
C LEU A 129 -15.93 3.91 10.97
N GLY A 130 -15.77 3.39 12.20
CA GLY A 130 -16.21 2.04 12.58
C GLY A 130 -15.26 0.92 12.16
N VAL A 131 -14.12 1.24 11.54
CA VAL A 131 -13.08 0.28 11.15
C VAL A 131 -11.94 0.30 12.14
N ARG A 132 -11.75 -0.83 12.83
CA ARG A 132 -10.66 -0.99 13.79
C ARG A 132 -9.38 -1.37 13.07
N TYR A 133 -8.52 -0.38 12.83
CA TYR A 133 -7.17 -0.62 12.38
C TYR A 133 -6.38 -1.32 13.50
N SER A 134 -6.24 -2.64 13.39
CA SER A 134 -5.47 -3.47 14.32
C SER A 134 -4.02 -3.58 13.86
N ARG A 135 -3.13 -4.09 14.73
CA ARG A 135 -1.74 -4.43 14.38
C ARG A 135 -1.62 -5.40 13.19
N SER A 136 -2.72 -6.06 12.81
CA SER A 136 -2.81 -6.97 11.65
C SER A 136 -3.48 -6.36 10.41
N SER A 137 -3.97 -5.12 10.46
CA SER A 137 -4.63 -4.48 9.32
C SER A 137 -3.70 -4.26 8.12
N PHE A 138 -2.39 -4.20 8.34
CA PHE A 138 -1.40 -4.17 7.25
C PHE A 138 -1.46 -5.45 6.37
N LEU A 139 -1.97 -6.58 6.88
CA LEU A 139 -2.15 -7.81 6.08
C LEU A 139 -3.22 -7.68 5.00
N PHE A 140 -4.09 -6.67 5.09
CA PHE A 140 -5.23 -6.48 4.18
C PHE A 140 -5.07 -5.24 3.30
N THR A 141 -3.83 -4.76 3.11
CA THR A 141 -3.54 -3.62 2.26
C THR A 141 -3.37 -4.05 0.80
N MET A 142 -3.43 -3.09 -0.12
CA MET A 142 -3.03 -3.34 -1.51
C MET A 142 -1.58 -3.85 -1.61
N ALA A 143 -0.69 -3.37 -0.71
CA ALA A 143 0.70 -3.79 -0.65
C ALA A 143 0.85 -5.28 -0.33
N SER A 144 0.17 -5.78 0.70
CA SER A 144 0.24 -7.19 1.12
C SER A 144 -0.34 -8.14 0.06
N MET A 145 -1.42 -7.74 -0.61
CA MET A 145 -2.02 -8.51 -1.71
C MET A 145 -1.04 -8.66 -2.88
N ILE A 146 -0.44 -7.56 -3.34
CA ILE A 146 0.54 -7.59 -4.44
C ILE A 146 1.81 -8.33 -4.02
N ALA A 147 2.24 -8.17 -2.76
CA ALA A 147 3.36 -8.94 -2.20
C ALA A 147 3.10 -10.45 -2.24
N ALA A 148 1.89 -10.90 -1.90
CA ALA A 148 1.52 -12.31 -1.97
C ALA A 148 1.56 -12.84 -3.40
N VAL A 149 1.01 -12.10 -4.36
CA VAL A 149 1.07 -12.48 -5.79
C VAL A 149 2.53 -12.55 -6.27
N ASN A 150 3.36 -11.56 -5.92
CA ASN A 150 4.76 -11.53 -6.31
C ASN A 150 5.59 -12.63 -5.64
N ALA A 151 5.26 -12.99 -4.40
CA ALA A 151 5.91 -14.09 -3.69
C ALA A 151 5.60 -15.46 -4.32
N VAL A 152 4.35 -15.68 -4.75
CA VAL A 152 3.96 -16.88 -5.53
C VAL A 152 4.74 -16.93 -6.84
N LEU A 153 4.83 -15.81 -7.57
CA LEU A 153 5.63 -15.71 -8.79
C LEU A 153 7.11 -16.03 -8.55
N GLY A 154 7.71 -15.49 -7.48
CA GLY A 154 9.09 -15.77 -7.10
C GLY A 154 9.33 -17.24 -6.76
N GLY A 155 8.42 -17.86 -6.00
CA GLY A 155 8.46 -19.30 -5.70
C GLY A 155 8.36 -20.17 -6.96
N ALA A 156 7.44 -19.83 -7.87
CA ALA A 156 7.30 -20.51 -9.15
C ALA A 156 8.56 -20.38 -10.01
N LEU A 157 9.16 -19.19 -10.06
CA LEU A 157 10.41 -18.96 -10.79
C LEU A 157 11.55 -19.81 -10.24
N VAL A 158 11.70 -19.92 -8.91
CA VAL A 158 12.70 -20.81 -8.30
C VAL A 158 12.46 -22.27 -8.63
N ALA A 159 11.21 -22.74 -8.55
CA ALA A 159 10.89 -24.12 -8.92
C ALA A 159 11.25 -24.40 -10.39
N LEU A 160 10.95 -23.47 -11.30
CA LEU A 160 11.31 -23.58 -12.72
C LEU A 160 12.82 -23.60 -12.94
N ILE A 161 13.57 -22.74 -12.26
CA ILE A 161 15.05 -22.73 -12.33
C ILE A 161 15.62 -24.07 -11.84
N LEU A 162 15.08 -24.65 -10.76
CA LEU A 162 15.55 -25.93 -10.22
C LEU A 162 15.25 -27.10 -11.17
N ILE A 163 14.08 -27.11 -11.80
CA ILE A 163 13.69 -28.15 -12.77
C ILE A 163 14.55 -28.06 -14.04
N PHE A 164 14.64 -26.88 -14.65
CA PHE A 164 15.26 -26.74 -15.97
C PHE A 164 16.77 -26.44 -15.93
N GLY A 165 17.25 -25.76 -14.89
CA GLY A 165 18.66 -25.38 -14.76
C GLY A 165 19.51 -26.40 -14.00
N ALA A 166 18.92 -27.12 -13.03
CA ALA A 166 19.64 -28.05 -12.17
C ALA A 166 19.12 -29.50 -12.25
N SER A 167 18.11 -29.76 -13.09
CA SER A 167 17.50 -31.10 -13.28
C SER A 167 17.06 -31.76 -11.98
N VAL A 168 16.63 -30.96 -11.00
CA VAL A 168 16.14 -31.44 -9.70
C VAL A 168 14.79 -32.14 -9.88
N HIS A 169 14.53 -33.17 -9.09
CA HIS A 169 13.26 -33.88 -9.09
C HIS A 169 12.06 -32.90 -8.91
N PRO A 170 10.99 -32.99 -9.74
CA PRO A 170 9.92 -31.99 -9.77
C PRO A 170 9.29 -31.69 -8.41
N LEU A 171 9.04 -32.72 -7.60
CA LEU A 171 8.49 -32.55 -6.25
C LEU A 171 9.42 -31.75 -5.32
N ALA A 172 10.72 -32.01 -5.35
CA ALA A 172 11.68 -31.30 -4.52
C ALA A 172 11.82 -29.83 -4.96
N ALA A 173 11.78 -29.58 -6.27
CA ALA A 173 11.78 -28.23 -6.83
C ALA A 173 10.50 -27.44 -6.45
N GLN A 174 9.33 -28.08 -6.51
CA GLN A 174 8.06 -27.47 -6.10
C GLN A 174 8.05 -27.12 -4.61
N ILE A 175 8.45 -28.04 -3.74
CA ILE A 175 8.56 -27.78 -2.30
C ILE A 175 9.52 -26.62 -2.04
N SER A 176 10.68 -26.61 -2.71
CA SER A 176 11.64 -25.51 -2.59
C SER A 176 11.04 -24.17 -3.03
N GLY A 177 10.31 -24.16 -4.14
CA GLY A 177 9.58 -22.98 -4.62
C GLY A 177 8.53 -22.48 -3.63
N VAL A 178 7.73 -23.37 -3.04
CA VAL A 178 6.76 -23.02 -1.98
C VAL A 178 7.45 -22.42 -0.77
N VAL A 179 8.54 -23.05 -0.30
CA VAL A 179 9.32 -22.54 0.83
C VAL A 179 9.86 -21.15 0.53
N VAL A 180 10.46 -20.93 -0.65
CA VAL A 180 10.96 -19.62 -1.06
C VAL A 180 9.82 -18.60 -1.17
N GLY A 181 8.67 -18.98 -1.75
CA GLY A 181 7.50 -18.10 -1.81
C GLY A 181 7.03 -17.67 -0.42
N VAL A 182 6.93 -18.60 0.53
CA VAL A 182 6.58 -18.29 1.93
C VAL A 182 7.63 -17.37 2.57
N LEU A 183 8.92 -17.60 2.33
CA LEU A 183 9.99 -16.75 2.83
C LEU A 183 9.92 -15.34 2.24
N LEU A 184 9.68 -15.20 0.93
CA LEU A 184 9.51 -13.91 0.25
C LEU A 184 8.30 -13.15 0.79
N LEU A 185 7.16 -13.83 0.95
CA LEU A 185 5.97 -13.23 1.54
C LEU A 185 6.27 -12.75 2.96
N THR A 186 6.85 -13.61 3.79
CA THR A 186 7.19 -13.28 5.18
C THR A 186 8.15 -12.10 5.26
N ALA A 187 9.22 -12.11 4.45
CA ALA A 187 10.19 -11.02 4.37
C ALA A 187 9.53 -9.70 3.97
N THR A 188 8.61 -9.74 3.00
CA THR A 188 7.90 -8.56 2.52
C THR A 188 6.92 -8.00 3.56
N LEU A 189 6.18 -8.86 4.24
CA LEU A 189 5.30 -8.46 5.34
C LEU A 189 6.10 -7.91 6.54
N MET A 190 7.28 -8.47 6.81
CA MET A 190 8.20 -7.94 7.81
C MET A 190 8.75 -6.57 7.39
N TYR A 191 9.07 -6.38 6.12
CA TYR A 191 9.48 -5.08 5.57
C TYR A 191 8.38 -4.02 5.73
N GLU A 192 7.14 -4.34 5.34
CA GLU A 192 5.98 -3.45 5.51
C GLU A 192 5.78 -3.09 6.99
N ARG A 193 5.77 -4.09 7.88
CA ARG A 193 5.68 -3.86 9.34
C ARG A 193 6.79 -2.96 9.87
N ARG A 194 8.05 -3.21 9.47
CA ARG A 194 9.20 -2.41 9.92
C ARG A 194 9.09 -0.98 9.42
N ARG A 195 8.73 -0.76 8.15
CA ARG A 195 8.55 0.59 7.59
C ARG A 195 7.46 1.37 8.30
N ILE A 196 6.30 0.75 8.53
CA ILE A 196 5.20 1.38 9.28
C ILE A 196 5.65 1.71 10.72
N ARG A 197 6.36 0.79 11.40
CA ARG A 197 6.86 1.04 12.76
C ARG A 197 7.94 2.14 12.82
N VAL A 198 8.84 2.23 11.85
CA VAL A 198 9.86 3.29 11.81
C VAL A 198 9.22 4.65 11.57
N ALA A 199 8.20 4.71 10.71
CA ALA A 199 7.43 5.93 10.50
C ALA A 199 6.63 6.33 11.75
N TYR A 200 6.29 5.37 12.61
CA TYR A 200 5.50 5.56 13.82
C TYR A 200 6.00 4.68 14.98
N PRO A 201 7.03 5.11 15.72
CA PRO A 201 7.38 4.46 16.98
C PRO A 201 6.20 4.61 17.95
N ASP A 202 5.77 3.48 18.52
CA ASP A 202 4.76 3.44 19.59
C ASP A 202 5.20 4.28 20.81
#